data_AF-A0A4Y2PP18-F1
#
_entry.id   AF-A0A4Y2PP18-F1
#
_cell.length_a   1.000
_cell.length_b   1.000
_cell.length_c   1.000
_cell.angle_alpha   90.00
_cell.angle_beta   90.00
_cell.angle_gamma   90.00
#
_symmetry.space_group_name_H-M   'P 1'
#
loop_
_entity.id
_entity.type
_entity.pdbx_description
1 polymer ?
#
loop_
_entity_poly.entity_id
_entity_poly.type
_entity_poly.pdbx_seq_one_letter_code
_entity_poly.pdbx_strand_id
1 'polypeptide(L)'
;MEYCTDILKTLLAELIEKCMEGKSHPKLLLRRTESVAEKMLSAWFTFLLFKFLRECAGEPLFMLYRAIKQQVDKGPVDAVTSEARYSLSEEKLIRQSIEYKSMTVYVSMSSQTVYVQGLEPHGENIETAVKVLDCDTISQVKEKALDAIYRNTQFSQRPSKDGLDLEWRAGNSGRLTLSDEDSTTKPEGEWKRLNTLAHYGVPDGALLTLVPKQSSMYNLTIMTDKLEKSHKYETLNFSLKTSPPLSRATSPMNHDPEGGYKYWHLVRHHDAEQKEGERGNKMVSEIYLTRLLATKGTLQKFVDDLFETIFSTAHRGSALPLAIKYMFDFLDDQALQHGITDPEVVHTWKSNSLPLRFWVNLIKNPNFVFDIHKSNIVDSCLSVVAQTFMDACSTSDHRLGKDSPSSKLLYAKDIPVYKDWVERYYRDIKNMAAISDQDMNAMLAEESRLHAHEFNTNVALYDLYAYAVKYNDQLMQTLEEDEFSTKNKLPWKLAQVLSIMCGETDA
;
A
#
# COMPACT_ATOMS: atom_id res chain seq x y z
N MET A 1 16.03 -21.64 5.16
CA MET A 1 14.60 -21.78 4.80
C MET A 1 14.06 -23.19 5.00
N GLU A 2 14.80 -24.26 4.71
CA GLU A 2 14.38 -25.66 4.94
C GLU A 2 13.78 -25.90 6.34
N TYR A 3 14.59 -25.72 7.39
CA TYR A 3 14.12 -25.84 8.78
C TYR A 3 12.89 -24.96 9.10
N CYS A 4 12.84 -23.74 8.55
CA CYS A 4 11.70 -22.85 8.76
C CYS A 4 10.41 -23.39 8.11
N THR A 5 10.52 -24.04 6.96
CA THR A 5 9.39 -24.67 6.26
C THR A 5 8.87 -25.87 7.04
N ASP A 6 9.76 -26.69 7.60
CA ASP A 6 9.36 -27.85 8.43
C ASP A 6 8.59 -27.39 9.67
N ILE A 7 9.15 -26.42 10.42
CA ILE A 7 8.47 -25.83 11.58
C ILE A 7 7.14 -25.19 11.18
N LEU A 8 7.09 -24.49 10.04
CA LEU A 8 5.84 -23.91 9.54
C LEU A 8 4.77 -24.98 9.28
N LYS A 9 5.12 -26.08 8.61
CA LYS A 9 4.18 -27.19 8.34
C LYS A 9 3.69 -27.83 9.63
N THR A 10 4.58 -28.08 10.60
CA THR A 10 4.21 -28.61 11.91
C THR A 10 3.23 -27.69 12.63
N LEU A 11 3.56 -26.39 12.73
CA LEU A 11 2.70 -25.41 13.41
C LEU A 11 1.35 -25.23 12.71
N LEU A 12 1.31 -25.31 11.38
CA LEU A 12 0.05 -25.26 10.61
C LEU A 12 -0.79 -26.51 10.80
N ALA A 13 -0.17 -27.70 10.83
CA ALA A 13 -0.88 -28.95 11.10
C ALA A 13 -1.51 -28.93 12.50
N GLU A 14 -0.76 -28.51 13.52
CA GLU A 14 -1.31 -28.34 14.88
C GLU A 14 -2.44 -27.30 14.93
N LEU A 15 -2.33 -26.21 14.17
CA LEU A 15 -3.38 -25.20 14.09
C LEU A 15 -4.66 -25.76 13.44
N ILE A 16 -4.51 -26.58 12.39
CA ILE A 16 -5.61 -27.26 11.71
C ILE A 16 -6.28 -28.25 12.67
N GLU A 17 -5.49 -29.10 13.34
CA GLU A 17 -5.98 -30.07 14.31
C GLU A 17 -6.78 -29.40 15.43
N LYS A 18 -6.21 -28.37 16.07
CA LYS A 18 -6.90 -27.57 17.10
C LYS A 18 -8.20 -26.94 16.58
N CYS A 19 -8.22 -26.48 15.34
CA CYS A 19 -9.43 -25.93 14.72
C CYS A 19 -10.51 -27.01 14.52
N MET A 20 -10.11 -28.22 14.15
CA MET A 20 -11.03 -29.35 13.93
C MET A 20 -11.59 -29.87 15.26
N GLU A 21 -10.78 -29.94 16.31
CA GLU A 21 -11.20 -30.35 17.65
C GLU A 21 -12.09 -29.30 18.33
N GLY A 22 -11.77 -28.01 18.18
CA GLY A 22 -12.41 -26.89 18.87
C GLY A 22 -13.85 -26.55 18.44
N LYS A 23 -14.54 -27.43 17.70
CA LYS A 23 -15.88 -27.22 17.09
C LYS A 23 -15.98 -25.95 16.22
N SER A 24 -14.85 -25.40 15.78
CA SER A 24 -14.83 -24.24 14.89
C SER A 24 -15.18 -24.68 13.47
N HIS A 25 -15.96 -23.87 12.77
CA HIS A 25 -16.34 -24.22 11.39
C HIS A 25 -15.07 -24.24 10.50
N PRO A 26 -14.78 -25.33 9.76
CA PRO A 26 -13.52 -25.49 9.03
C PRO A 26 -13.19 -24.35 8.05
N LYS A 27 -14.21 -23.77 7.39
CA LYS A 27 -14.07 -22.57 6.52
C LYS A 27 -13.53 -21.31 7.23
N LEU A 28 -13.46 -21.28 8.56
CA LEU A 28 -12.92 -20.14 9.31
C LEU A 28 -11.41 -20.19 9.51
N LEU A 29 -10.76 -21.33 9.24
CA LEU A 29 -9.32 -21.49 9.33
C LEU A 29 -8.59 -20.46 8.44
N LEU A 30 -7.50 -19.86 8.95
CA LEU A 30 -6.67 -18.85 8.28
C LEU A 30 -7.40 -17.53 7.95
N ARG A 31 -8.67 -17.38 8.31
CA ARG A 31 -9.49 -16.19 7.99
C ARG A 31 -9.07 -14.97 8.80
N ARG A 32 -8.61 -15.15 10.03
CA ARG A 32 -8.02 -14.10 10.87
C ARG A 32 -6.54 -14.40 11.08
N THR A 33 -5.79 -13.48 11.67
CA THR A 33 -4.38 -13.71 12.00
C THR A 33 -4.27 -13.73 13.51
N GLU A 34 -4.41 -14.92 14.08
CA GLU A 34 -4.49 -15.14 15.53
C GLU A 34 -3.35 -16.04 16.03
N SER A 35 -2.56 -16.61 15.12
CA SER A 35 -1.41 -17.46 15.42
C SER A 35 -0.10 -16.95 14.80
N VAL A 36 1.02 -17.42 15.36
CA VAL A 36 2.36 -17.21 14.79
C VAL A 36 2.50 -17.93 13.45
N ALA A 37 1.92 -19.13 13.31
CA ALA A 37 1.96 -19.93 12.09
C ALA A 37 1.40 -19.17 10.87
N GLU A 38 0.29 -18.46 11.03
CA GLU A 38 -0.33 -17.65 9.97
C GLU A 38 0.57 -16.48 9.52
N LYS A 39 1.26 -15.83 10.48
CA LYS A 39 2.23 -14.77 10.18
C LYS A 39 3.47 -15.34 9.49
N MET A 40 3.97 -16.48 9.95
CA MET A 40 5.08 -17.20 9.33
C MET A 40 4.73 -17.64 7.91
N LEU A 41 3.52 -18.14 7.66
CA LEU A 41 3.04 -18.50 6.32
C LEU A 41 3.03 -17.30 5.37
N SER A 42 2.56 -16.15 5.85
CA SER A 42 2.56 -14.90 5.07
C SER A 42 3.99 -14.44 4.74
N ALA A 43 4.91 -14.53 5.70
CA ALA A 43 6.32 -14.20 5.48
C ALA A 43 7.00 -15.19 4.52
N TRP A 44 6.70 -16.49 4.67
CA TRP A 44 7.23 -17.56 3.83
C TRP A 44 6.82 -17.37 2.36
N PHE A 45 5.55 -17.09 2.09
CA PHE A 45 5.11 -16.73 0.74
C PHE A 45 5.77 -15.44 0.25
N THR A 46 5.96 -14.45 1.11
CA THR A 46 6.62 -13.18 0.72
C THR A 46 8.03 -13.42 0.20
N PHE A 47 8.84 -14.24 0.89
CA PHE A 47 10.18 -14.59 0.41
C PHE A 47 10.13 -15.38 -0.89
N LEU A 48 9.34 -16.46 -0.95
CA LEU A 48 9.39 -17.40 -2.07
C LEU A 48 8.63 -16.94 -3.32
N LEU A 49 7.76 -15.93 -3.20
CA LEU A 49 7.05 -15.34 -4.34
C LEU A 49 7.68 -14.04 -4.83
N PHE A 50 8.75 -13.54 -4.19
CA PHE A 50 9.40 -12.30 -4.61
C PHE A 50 9.90 -12.38 -6.07
N LYS A 51 10.50 -13.51 -6.46
CA LYS A 51 10.93 -13.73 -7.86
C LYS A 51 9.76 -13.67 -8.84
N PHE A 52 8.66 -14.34 -8.53
CA PHE A 52 7.45 -14.31 -9.36
C PHE A 52 6.83 -12.91 -9.44
N LEU A 53 6.82 -12.18 -8.33
CA LEU A 53 6.41 -10.79 -8.31
C LEU A 53 7.31 -9.93 -9.20
N ARG A 54 8.62 -10.08 -9.13
CA ARG A 54 9.56 -9.31 -9.96
C ARG A 54 9.45 -9.63 -11.45
N GLU A 55 9.26 -10.90 -11.80
CA GLU A 55 9.37 -11.40 -13.18
C GLU A 55 8.02 -11.48 -13.92
N CYS A 56 6.90 -11.60 -13.20
CA CYS A 56 5.57 -11.81 -13.79
C CYS A 56 4.56 -10.77 -13.31
N ALA A 57 4.24 -10.74 -12.01
CA ALA A 57 3.09 -9.98 -11.50
C ALA A 57 3.37 -8.49 -11.24
N GLY A 58 4.63 -8.08 -11.18
CA GLY A 58 5.04 -6.72 -10.85
C GLY A 58 4.73 -5.72 -11.95
N GLU A 59 4.95 -6.08 -13.22
CA GLU A 59 4.59 -5.24 -14.37
C GLU A 59 3.08 -4.91 -14.38
N PRO A 60 2.14 -5.88 -14.39
CA PRO A 60 0.71 -5.56 -14.41
C PRO A 60 0.26 -4.81 -13.14
N LEU A 61 0.85 -5.10 -11.97
CA LEU A 61 0.55 -4.36 -10.74
C LEU A 61 0.97 -2.88 -10.85
N PHE A 62 2.17 -2.61 -11.37
CA PHE A 62 2.66 -1.26 -11.59
C PHE A 62 1.84 -0.52 -12.67
N MET A 63 1.46 -1.23 -13.74
CA MET A 63 0.63 -0.68 -14.80
C MET A 63 -0.77 -0.33 -14.30
N LEU A 64 -1.39 -1.16 -13.45
CA LEU A 64 -2.65 -0.83 -12.78
C LEU A 64 -2.52 0.43 -11.92
N TYR A 65 -1.49 0.50 -11.07
CA TYR A 65 -1.22 1.69 -10.26
C TYR A 65 -1.08 2.95 -11.13
N ARG A 66 -0.26 2.90 -12.18
CA ARG A 66 -0.07 4.04 -13.11
C ARG A 66 -1.37 4.41 -13.82
N ALA A 67 -2.14 3.43 -14.28
CA ALA A 67 -3.40 3.67 -14.97
C ALA A 67 -4.41 4.37 -14.05
N ILE A 68 -4.55 3.91 -12.80
CA ILE A 68 -5.41 4.55 -11.80
C ILE A 68 -4.95 5.99 -11.56
N LYS A 69 -3.67 6.19 -11.25
CA LYS A 69 -3.13 7.53 -10.99
C LYS A 69 -3.38 8.48 -12.18
N GLN A 70 -3.02 8.04 -13.39
CA GLN A 70 -3.23 8.83 -14.60
C GLN A 70 -4.71 9.12 -14.87
N GLN A 71 -5.59 8.17 -14.60
CA GLN A 71 -7.03 8.37 -14.82
C GLN A 71 -7.64 9.35 -13.83
N VAL A 72 -7.22 9.29 -12.56
CA VAL A 72 -7.62 10.25 -11.52
C VAL A 72 -7.13 11.66 -11.88
N ASP A 73 -5.86 11.79 -12.24
CA ASP A 73 -5.19 13.09 -12.51
C ASP A 73 -5.74 13.83 -13.76
N LYS A 74 -6.52 13.16 -14.61
CA LYS A 74 -7.22 13.78 -15.76
C LYS A 74 -8.39 14.67 -15.36
N GLY A 75 -8.91 14.53 -14.14
CA GLY A 75 -10.06 15.27 -13.65
C GLY A 75 -9.73 16.03 -12.36
N PRO A 76 -10.63 16.93 -11.91
CA PRO A 76 -10.45 17.64 -10.66
C PRO A 76 -10.30 16.67 -9.47
N VAL A 77 -9.33 16.97 -8.61
CA VAL A 77 -9.08 16.28 -7.34
C VAL A 77 -9.06 17.33 -6.23
N ASP A 78 -9.92 17.17 -5.23
CA ASP A 78 -9.94 18.05 -4.07
C ASP A 78 -8.72 17.77 -3.18
N ALA A 79 -7.94 18.81 -2.88
CA ALA A 79 -6.68 18.67 -2.16
C ALA A 79 -6.88 18.43 -0.65
N VAL A 80 -8.06 18.76 -0.11
CA VAL A 80 -8.41 18.65 1.30
C VAL A 80 -9.13 17.33 1.57
N THR A 81 -10.17 17.01 0.79
CA THR A 81 -11.01 15.83 1.00
C THR A 81 -10.47 14.58 0.30
N SER A 82 -9.54 14.76 -0.63
CA SER A 82 -9.06 13.73 -1.56
C SER A 82 -10.17 13.09 -2.40
N GLU A 83 -11.30 13.77 -2.58
CA GLU A 83 -12.34 13.36 -3.52
C GLU A 83 -11.89 13.68 -4.96
N ALA A 84 -12.24 12.84 -5.93
CA ALA A 84 -11.91 13.07 -7.33
C ALA A 84 -13.10 12.89 -8.26
N ARG A 85 -13.03 13.52 -9.44
CA ARG A 85 -14.03 13.34 -10.50
C ARG A 85 -14.03 11.92 -11.08
N TYR A 86 -12.83 11.35 -11.27
CA TYR A 86 -12.62 10.02 -11.84
C TYR A 86 -12.12 9.05 -10.77
N SER A 87 -13.03 8.65 -9.88
CA SER A 87 -12.79 7.68 -8.81
C SER A 87 -13.43 6.33 -9.14
N LEU A 88 -12.88 5.23 -8.59
CA LEU A 88 -13.57 3.94 -8.49
C LEU A 88 -14.35 3.80 -7.18
N SER A 89 -14.03 4.60 -6.17
CA SER A 89 -14.71 4.63 -4.87
C SER A 89 -15.82 5.67 -4.88
N GLU A 90 -17.03 5.23 -4.54
CA GLU A 90 -18.21 6.11 -4.41
C GLU A 90 -18.07 7.13 -3.25
N GLU A 91 -17.34 6.76 -2.19
CA GLU A 91 -17.06 7.62 -1.04
C GLU A 91 -16.10 8.76 -1.39
N LYS A 92 -15.20 8.53 -2.36
CA LYS A 92 -14.22 9.51 -2.82
C LYS A 92 -14.59 10.15 -4.16
N LEU A 93 -15.86 10.11 -4.55
CA LEU A 93 -16.33 10.72 -5.78
C LEU A 93 -16.83 12.14 -5.52
N ILE A 94 -16.34 13.13 -6.28
CA ILE A 94 -16.84 14.51 -6.18
C ILE A 94 -18.32 14.56 -6.59
N ARG A 95 -19.16 15.02 -5.67
CA ARG A 95 -20.62 15.12 -5.84
C ARG A 95 -21.12 16.51 -6.29
N GLN A 96 -20.21 17.46 -6.46
CA GLN A 96 -20.54 18.82 -6.88
C GLN A 96 -20.17 19.05 -8.36
N SER A 97 -20.91 19.92 -9.05
CA SER A 97 -20.52 20.35 -10.39
C SER A 97 -19.32 21.28 -10.28
N ILE A 98 -18.18 20.84 -10.80
CA ILE A 98 -16.94 21.64 -10.86
C ILE A 98 -16.69 21.96 -12.33
N GLU A 99 -16.73 23.25 -12.66
CA GLU A 99 -16.24 23.75 -13.94
C GLU A 99 -14.71 23.79 -13.91
N TYR A 100 -14.08 23.28 -14.95
CA TYR A 100 -12.63 23.26 -15.08
C TYR A 100 -12.22 23.24 -16.56
N LYS A 101 -11.00 23.67 -16.82
CA LYS A 101 -10.36 23.66 -18.15
C LYS A 101 -9.06 22.88 -18.07
N SER A 102 -8.88 21.96 -19.02
CA SER A 102 -7.59 21.31 -19.22
C SER A 102 -6.66 22.25 -19.95
N MET A 103 -5.42 22.35 -19.48
CA MET A 103 -4.38 23.19 -20.07
C MET A 103 -3.01 22.49 -20.02
N THR A 104 -2.07 23.00 -20.80
CA THR A 104 -0.68 22.53 -20.86
C THR A 104 0.23 23.67 -20.41
N VAL A 105 1.02 23.43 -19.36
CA VAL A 105 2.06 24.36 -18.89
C VAL A 105 3.43 23.79 -19.19
N TYR A 106 4.41 24.66 -19.43
CA TYR A 106 5.79 24.28 -19.72
C TYR A 106 6.62 24.51 -18.47
N VAL A 107 7.06 23.43 -17.82
CA VAL A 107 7.76 23.51 -16.54
C VAL A 107 9.23 23.17 -16.74
N SER A 108 10.11 24.01 -16.17
CA SER A 108 11.55 23.77 -16.11
C SER A 108 12.01 23.64 -14.65
N MET A 109 13.11 22.93 -14.42
CA MET A 109 13.79 22.89 -13.12
C MET A 109 14.91 23.93 -13.10
N SER A 110 15.03 24.71 -12.03
CA SER A 110 16.13 25.67 -11.91
C SER A 110 17.49 24.96 -11.76
N SER A 111 18.56 25.58 -12.25
CA SER A 111 19.92 25.03 -12.09
C SER A 111 20.30 24.91 -10.61
N GLN A 112 19.89 25.85 -9.77
CA GLN A 112 20.17 25.84 -8.32
C GLN A 112 19.55 24.63 -7.61
N THR A 113 18.39 24.15 -8.05
CA THR A 113 17.76 22.93 -7.49
C THR A 113 18.60 21.69 -7.74
N VAL A 114 19.12 21.56 -8.96
CA VAL A 114 19.97 20.43 -9.35
C VAL A 114 21.26 20.41 -8.53
N TYR A 115 21.90 21.56 -8.34
CA TYR A 115 23.13 21.67 -7.53
C TYR A 115 22.90 21.45 -6.03
N VAL A 116 21.84 22.01 -5.45
CA VAL A 116 21.58 21.91 -4.00
C VAL A 116 21.13 20.50 -3.59
N GLN A 117 20.43 19.78 -4.45
CA GLN A 117 19.93 18.43 -4.15
C GLN A 117 20.82 17.30 -4.71
N GLY A 118 21.95 17.63 -5.35
CA GLY A 118 22.91 16.64 -5.85
C GLY A 118 22.34 15.70 -6.93
N LEU A 119 21.37 16.17 -7.72
CA LEU A 119 20.72 15.39 -8.76
C LEU A 119 21.48 15.48 -10.08
N GLU A 120 21.42 14.43 -10.91
CA GLU A 120 21.98 14.51 -12.26
C GLU A 120 21.26 15.60 -13.07
N PRO A 121 21.98 16.51 -13.74
CA PRO A 121 21.39 17.54 -14.56
C PRO A 121 20.61 16.90 -15.72
N HIS A 122 19.29 16.85 -15.58
CA HIS A 122 18.42 16.71 -16.75
C HIS A 122 18.65 17.98 -17.58
N GLY A 123 19.03 17.83 -18.85
CA GLY A 123 19.58 18.88 -19.71
C GLY A 123 19.02 20.28 -19.45
N GLU A 124 19.91 21.27 -19.40
CA GLU A 124 19.62 22.65 -19.06
C GLU A 124 18.33 23.17 -19.72
N ASN A 125 17.44 23.79 -18.94
CA ASN A 125 16.25 24.51 -19.45
C ASN A 125 15.34 23.71 -20.41
N ILE A 126 15.26 22.39 -20.30
CA ILE A 126 14.25 21.64 -21.05
C ILE A 126 12.88 21.90 -20.43
N GLU A 127 12.11 22.74 -21.12
CA GLU A 127 10.71 22.97 -20.84
C GLU A 127 9.91 21.68 -21.09
N THR A 128 9.45 21.06 -20.00
CA THR A 128 8.64 19.85 -20.07
C THR A 128 7.18 20.24 -20.13
N ALA A 129 6.46 19.78 -21.15
CA ALA A 129 5.02 19.99 -21.26
C ALA A 129 4.27 19.13 -20.23
N VAL A 130 3.50 19.78 -19.35
CA VAL A 130 2.73 19.14 -18.27
C VAL A 130 1.25 19.48 -18.44
N LYS A 131 0.42 18.44 -18.51
CA LYS A 131 -1.04 18.61 -18.54
C LYS A 131 -1.55 18.83 -17.12
N VAL A 132 -2.25 19.95 -16.92
CA VAL A 132 -2.81 20.38 -15.64
C VAL A 132 -4.24 20.88 -15.85
N LEU A 133 -4.95 21.13 -14.76
CA LEU A 133 -6.26 21.76 -14.75
C LEU A 133 -6.14 23.15 -14.13
N ASP A 134 -6.94 24.10 -14.62
CA ASP A 134 -7.02 25.44 -14.03
C ASP A 134 -7.46 25.42 -12.55
N CYS A 135 -8.19 24.37 -12.15
CA CYS A 135 -8.59 24.11 -10.78
C CYS A 135 -7.59 23.27 -9.96
N ASP A 136 -6.39 22.93 -10.47
CA ASP A 136 -5.37 22.31 -9.64
C ASP A 136 -4.77 23.34 -8.65
N THR A 137 -4.56 22.91 -7.40
CA THR A 137 -3.76 23.68 -6.42
C THR A 137 -2.30 23.79 -6.88
N ILE A 138 -1.55 24.75 -6.34
CA ILE A 138 -0.13 24.92 -6.67
C ILE A 138 0.67 23.68 -6.29
N SER A 139 0.39 23.05 -5.14
CA SER A 139 1.01 21.78 -4.77
C SER A 139 0.70 20.64 -5.74
N GLN A 140 -0.54 20.52 -6.22
CA GLN A 140 -0.88 19.51 -7.24
C GLN A 140 -0.16 19.76 -8.57
N VAL A 141 0.01 21.02 -8.97
CA VAL A 141 0.81 21.39 -10.15
C VAL A 141 2.29 21.00 -9.97
N LYS A 142 2.86 21.26 -8.78
CA LYS A 142 4.23 20.83 -8.45
C LYS A 142 4.38 19.31 -8.53
N GLU A 143 3.43 18.54 -7.99
CA GLU A 143 3.43 17.07 -8.08
C GLU A 143 3.38 16.59 -9.54
N LYS A 144 2.44 17.11 -10.34
CA LYS A 144 2.32 16.75 -11.77
C LYS A 144 3.58 17.13 -12.56
N ALA A 145 4.21 18.25 -12.22
CA ALA A 145 5.46 18.66 -12.84
C ALA A 145 6.63 17.74 -12.49
N LEU A 146 6.78 17.38 -11.21
CA LEU A 146 7.80 16.43 -10.76
C LEU A 146 7.61 15.05 -11.40
N ASP A 147 6.37 14.57 -11.53
CA ASP A 147 6.08 13.32 -12.23
C ASP A 147 6.42 13.34 -13.72
N ALA A 148 6.29 14.49 -14.38
CA ALA A 148 6.63 14.66 -15.78
C ALA A 148 8.14 14.77 -16.00
N ILE A 149 8.81 15.62 -15.22
CA ILE A 149 10.27 15.85 -15.29
C ILE A 149 11.04 14.58 -14.91
N TYR A 150 10.66 13.93 -13.80
CA TYR A 150 11.35 12.76 -13.24
C TYR A 150 10.62 11.45 -13.55
N ARG A 151 9.98 11.35 -14.72
CA ARG A 151 9.12 10.20 -15.08
C ARG A 151 9.78 8.82 -14.99
N ASN A 152 11.11 8.78 -15.12
CA ASN A 152 11.94 7.57 -15.11
C ASN A 152 12.83 7.46 -13.86
N THR A 153 12.68 8.38 -12.90
CA THR A 153 13.43 8.38 -11.64
C THR A 153 12.55 7.83 -10.52
N GLN A 154 13.14 7.08 -9.60
CA GLN A 154 12.44 6.50 -8.44
C GLN A 154 11.92 7.62 -7.52
N PHE A 155 10.78 7.43 -6.86
CA PHE A 155 10.13 8.54 -6.14
C PHE A 155 11.00 9.10 -5.00
N SER A 156 11.65 8.25 -4.21
CA SER A 156 12.50 8.67 -3.08
C SER A 156 13.72 9.51 -3.48
N GLN A 157 14.14 9.41 -4.75
CA GLN A 157 15.27 10.15 -5.29
C GLN A 157 14.87 11.51 -5.89
N ARG A 158 13.57 11.86 -5.89
CA ARG A 158 13.08 13.12 -6.46
C ARG A 158 13.12 14.25 -5.43
N PRO A 159 13.18 15.51 -5.89
CA PRO A 159 12.91 16.66 -5.05
C PRO A 159 11.55 16.53 -4.33
N SER A 160 11.49 16.88 -3.05
CA SER A 160 10.21 17.03 -2.34
C SER A 160 9.47 18.28 -2.85
N LYS A 161 8.17 18.16 -3.11
CA LYS A 161 7.30 19.28 -3.50
C LYS A 161 7.30 20.42 -2.47
N ASP A 162 7.51 20.11 -1.18
CA ASP A 162 7.46 21.08 -0.09
C ASP A 162 8.76 21.91 0.00
N GLY A 163 9.85 21.36 -0.53
CA GLY A 163 11.14 22.05 -0.68
C GLY A 163 11.24 22.93 -1.92
N LEU A 164 10.16 23.05 -2.71
CA LEU A 164 10.13 23.78 -3.97
C LEU A 164 9.06 24.86 -3.99
N ASP A 165 9.42 26.01 -4.54
CA ASP A 165 8.49 27.05 -4.95
C ASP A 165 8.25 26.98 -6.46
N LEU A 166 7.06 27.39 -6.90
CA LEU A 166 6.66 27.41 -8.31
C LEU A 166 6.62 28.85 -8.80
N GLU A 167 7.53 29.25 -9.69
CA GLU A 167 7.55 30.59 -10.28
C GLU A 167 6.90 30.60 -11.66
N TRP A 168 5.95 31.50 -11.88
CA TRP A 168 5.40 31.79 -13.19
C TRP A 168 6.18 32.94 -13.86
N ARG A 169 6.67 32.70 -15.07
CA ARG A 169 7.33 33.72 -15.90
C ARG A 169 6.30 34.43 -16.77
N ALA A 170 5.69 35.49 -16.26
CA ALA A 170 4.64 36.26 -16.93
C ALA A 170 5.17 37.28 -17.96
N GLY A 171 6.14 36.87 -18.80
CA GLY A 171 6.76 37.70 -19.83
C GLY A 171 7.29 39.04 -19.28
N ASN A 172 6.82 40.15 -19.85
CA ASN A 172 7.22 41.51 -19.45
C ASN A 172 6.77 41.89 -18.02
N SER A 173 5.89 41.11 -17.39
CA SER A 173 5.36 41.38 -16.04
C SER A 173 6.26 40.84 -14.93
N GLY A 174 7.38 40.19 -15.27
CA GLY A 174 8.34 39.64 -14.31
C GLY A 174 8.05 38.18 -13.91
N ARG A 175 8.60 37.77 -12.77
CA ARG A 175 8.40 36.45 -12.16
C ARG A 175 7.47 36.57 -10.98
N LEU A 176 6.49 35.68 -10.88
CA LEU A 176 5.57 35.59 -9.74
C LEU A 176 5.70 34.22 -9.09
N THR A 177 6.06 34.18 -7.81
CA THR A 177 6.04 32.94 -7.03
C THR A 177 4.61 32.61 -6.65
N LEU A 178 4.18 31.40 -7.00
CA LEU A 178 2.86 30.86 -6.69
C LEU A 178 2.96 29.94 -5.47
N SER A 179 2.00 30.05 -4.57
CA SER A 179 1.83 29.14 -3.43
C SER A 179 0.36 28.81 -3.20
N ASP A 180 0.09 27.74 -2.44
CA ASP A 180 -1.29 27.36 -2.07
C ASP A 180 -1.95 28.39 -1.16
N GLU A 181 -1.14 29.16 -0.40
CA GLU A 181 -1.57 30.32 0.38
C GLU A 181 -0.55 31.45 0.25
N ASP A 182 -1.03 32.67 0.02
CA ASP A 182 -0.24 33.90 -0.02
C ASP A 182 -1.09 35.13 0.39
N SER A 183 -0.54 36.33 0.25
CA SER A 183 -1.25 37.59 0.53
C SER A 183 -2.48 37.83 -0.35
N THR A 184 -2.63 37.08 -1.45
CA THR A 184 -3.77 37.19 -2.37
C THR A 184 -4.88 36.18 -2.04
N THR A 185 -4.62 35.21 -1.15
CA THR A 185 -5.61 34.25 -0.67
C THR A 185 -6.75 34.97 0.03
N LYS A 186 -7.95 34.89 -0.55
CA LYS A 186 -9.13 35.58 -0.04
C LYS A 186 -9.78 34.77 1.09
N PRO A 187 -9.89 35.31 2.31
CA PRO A 187 -10.71 34.69 3.35
C PRO A 187 -12.19 34.93 3.05
N GLU A 188 -13.01 33.89 3.26
CA GLU A 188 -14.46 33.91 3.14
C GLU A 188 -15.07 33.42 4.47
N GLY A 189 -15.36 34.36 5.37
CA GLY A 189 -15.80 34.03 6.73
C GLY A 189 -14.71 33.26 7.49
N GLU A 190 -15.05 32.09 8.03
CA GLU A 190 -14.11 31.18 8.70
C GLU A 190 -13.30 30.31 7.74
N TRP A 191 -13.49 30.46 6.42
CA TRP A 191 -12.88 29.59 5.42
C TRP A 191 -11.84 30.31 4.56
N LYS A 192 -10.77 29.60 4.21
CA LYS A 192 -9.81 30.01 3.17
C LYS A 192 -9.79 28.98 2.04
N ARG A 193 -9.87 29.47 0.80
CA ARG A 193 -9.73 28.61 -0.38
C ARG A 193 -8.26 28.49 -0.74
N LEU A 194 -7.76 27.27 -0.97
CA LEU A 194 -6.42 27.07 -1.51
C LEU A 194 -6.30 27.71 -2.90
N ASN A 195 -5.21 28.41 -3.15
CA ASN A 195 -4.96 29.07 -4.43
C ASN A 195 -4.74 28.02 -5.54
N THR A 196 -5.32 28.28 -6.71
CA THR A 196 -5.22 27.42 -7.91
C THR A 196 -4.60 28.18 -9.08
N LEU A 197 -4.30 27.52 -10.20
CA LEU A 197 -3.87 28.21 -11.41
C LEU A 197 -4.89 29.26 -11.89
N ALA A 198 -6.18 28.97 -11.77
CA ALA A 198 -7.26 29.91 -12.08
C ALA A 198 -7.26 31.14 -11.16
N HIS A 199 -6.93 30.98 -9.87
CA HIS A 199 -6.82 32.11 -8.93
C HIS A 199 -5.80 33.15 -9.38
N TYR A 200 -4.65 32.68 -9.88
CA TYR A 200 -3.59 33.55 -10.41
C TYR A 200 -3.81 33.96 -11.89
N GLY A 201 -4.85 33.45 -12.56
CA GLY A 201 -5.10 33.72 -13.96
C GLY A 201 -4.02 33.19 -14.91
N VAL A 202 -3.36 32.08 -14.55
CA VAL A 202 -2.31 31.48 -15.38
C VAL A 202 -2.92 31.00 -16.70
N PRO A 203 -2.39 31.41 -17.88
CA PRO A 203 -2.93 31.01 -19.17
C PRO A 203 -2.41 29.63 -19.64
N ASP A 204 -3.10 29.05 -20.63
CA ASP A 204 -2.60 27.87 -21.34
C ASP A 204 -1.28 28.20 -22.06
N GLY A 205 -0.32 27.27 -22.03
CA GLY A 205 1.03 27.47 -22.53
C GLY A 205 1.96 28.29 -21.63
N ALA A 206 1.57 28.58 -20.38
CA ALA A 206 2.41 29.33 -19.45
C ALA A 206 3.74 28.64 -19.15
N LEU A 207 4.80 29.46 -19.00
CA LEU A 207 6.14 29.03 -18.60
C LEU A 207 6.30 29.08 -17.08
N LEU A 208 6.53 27.94 -16.46
CA LEU A 208 6.72 27.77 -15.02
C LEU A 208 8.13 27.27 -14.70
N THR A 209 8.63 27.58 -13.51
CA THR A 209 9.94 27.13 -13.03
C THR A 209 9.83 26.63 -11.60
N LEU A 210 10.34 25.43 -11.35
CA LEU A 210 10.54 24.92 -9.99
C LEU A 210 11.88 25.41 -9.46
N VAL A 211 11.84 26.17 -8.37
CA VAL A 211 13.03 26.73 -7.69
C VAL A 211 13.12 26.17 -6.26
N PRO A 212 14.33 26.00 -5.70
CA PRO A 212 14.46 25.65 -4.29
C PRO A 212 13.81 26.72 -3.45
N LYS A 213 13.00 26.31 -2.49
CA LYS A 213 12.47 27.23 -1.50
C LYS A 213 13.64 27.83 -0.73
N GLN A 214 13.90 29.12 -0.93
CA GLN A 214 14.87 29.85 -0.12
C GLN A 214 14.24 29.93 1.28
N SER A 215 14.64 29.02 2.17
CA SER A 215 14.41 29.24 3.58
C SER A 215 15.02 30.60 3.89
N SER A 216 14.21 31.55 4.38
CA SER A 216 14.71 32.81 4.89
C SER A 216 15.94 32.51 5.73
N MET A 217 17.11 32.96 5.30
CA MET A 217 18.41 32.70 5.94
C MET A 217 18.47 33.12 7.42
N TYR A 218 17.39 33.70 7.94
CA TYR A 218 17.18 34.08 9.33
C TYR A 218 16.95 32.90 10.29
N ASN A 219 16.44 31.75 9.84
CA ASN A 219 16.19 30.62 10.76
C ASN A 219 17.44 29.77 11.07
N LEU A 220 18.49 29.85 10.25
CA LEU A 220 19.73 29.09 10.49
C LEU A 220 20.58 29.71 11.62
N THR A 221 20.44 31.01 11.85
CA THR A 221 21.15 31.74 12.92
C THR A 221 20.52 31.52 14.30
N ILE A 222 19.24 31.15 14.37
CA ILE A 222 18.53 30.90 15.64
C ILE A 222 18.67 29.44 16.10
N MET A 223 18.93 28.50 15.18
CA MET A 223 19.20 27.11 15.55
C MET A 223 20.65 26.83 15.93
N THR A 224 21.59 27.67 15.49
CA THR A 224 23.01 27.53 15.83
C THR A 224 23.31 27.89 17.29
N ASP A 225 22.61 28.87 17.87
CA ASP A 225 22.77 29.26 19.29
C ASP A 225 22.18 28.26 20.30
N LYS A 226 21.28 27.36 19.87
CA LYS A 226 20.73 26.30 20.73
C LYS A 226 21.43 24.95 20.60
N LEU A 227 22.28 24.76 19.59
CA LEU A 227 22.94 23.49 19.31
C LEU A 227 24.24 23.30 20.11
N GLU A 228 24.87 24.38 20.60
CA GLU A 228 26.15 24.29 21.33
C GLU A 228 26.06 23.73 22.76
N LYS A 229 24.88 23.35 23.26
CA LYS A 229 24.71 22.78 24.62
C LYS A 229 24.11 21.37 24.71
N SER A 230 23.95 20.64 23.61
CA SER A 230 23.44 19.26 23.66
C SER A 230 24.21 18.29 22.77
N HIS A 231 25.49 18.07 23.09
CA HIS A 231 26.25 16.93 22.60
C HIS A 231 26.49 15.93 23.74
N LYS A 232 25.46 15.15 24.08
CA LYS A 232 25.60 13.83 24.73
C LYS A 232 24.51 12.90 24.18
N TYR A 233 24.96 11.90 23.41
CA TYR A 233 24.32 10.62 23.11
C TYR A 233 22.79 10.58 23.00
N GLU A 234 22.26 10.54 21.77
CA GLU A 234 20.97 9.88 21.52
C GLU A 234 20.88 9.39 20.06
N THR A 235 21.46 8.22 19.82
CA THR A 235 21.20 7.38 18.65
C THR A 235 20.40 6.17 19.12
N LEU A 236 19.35 5.85 18.36
CA LEU A 236 18.57 4.59 18.37
C LEU A 236 17.62 4.36 19.55
N ASN A 237 16.45 5.00 19.48
CA ASN A 237 15.23 4.53 20.13
C ASN A 237 14.08 4.46 19.11
N PHE A 238 14.12 3.46 18.23
CA PHE A 238 12.93 3.03 17.48
C PHE A 238 12.12 2.15 18.44
N SER A 239 11.22 2.75 19.21
CA SER A 239 10.33 2.02 20.10
C SER A 239 9.36 1.19 19.25
N LEU A 240 9.63 -0.11 19.12
CA LEU A 240 8.69 -1.14 18.70
C LEU A 240 7.51 -1.16 19.70
N LYS A 241 6.52 -0.31 19.46
CA LYS A 241 5.20 -0.43 20.09
C LYS A 241 4.20 -0.81 19.02
N THR A 242 3.75 -2.06 19.14
CA THR A 242 2.40 -2.55 18.88
C THR A 242 1.83 -2.37 17.47
N SER A 243 1.51 -3.51 16.86
CA SER A 243 0.55 -3.76 15.78
C SER A 243 -0.37 -2.58 15.40
N PRO A 244 -0.55 -2.26 14.10
CA PRO A 244 -1.60 -1.34 13.71
C PRO A 244 -2.96 -2.01 13.95
N PRO A 245 -3.89 -1.40 14.72
CA PRO A 245 -5.23 -1.93 14.83
C PRO A 245 -5.98 -1.70 13.51
N LEU A 246 -6.93 -2.59 13.25
CA LEU A 246 -7.88 -2.51 12.15
C LEU A 246 -8.47 -1.11 11.99
N SER A 247 -8.61 -0.72 10.72
CA SER A 247 -9.79 -0.05 10.17
C SER A 247 -10.60 0.80 11.15
N ARG A 248 -10.25 2.08 11.26
CA ARG A 248 -11.27 3.09 11.53
C ARG A 248 -11.15 4.18 10.47
N ALA A 249 -12.21 4.27 9.67
CA ALA A 249 -12.47 5.42 8.82
C ALA A 249 -12.52 6.71 9.68
N THR A 250 -12.34 7.84 8.98
CA THR A 250 -12.60 9.21 9.44
C THR A 250 -11.67 9.74 10.53
N SER A 251 -10.66 10.49 10.11
CA SER A 251 -10.41 11.83 10.65
C SER A 251 -9.78 12.66 9.52
N PRO A 252 -10.31 13.85 9.19
CA PRO A 252 -9.58 14.81 8.37
C PRO A 252 -8.24 15.10 9.06
N MET A 253 -7.19 15.41 8.28
CA MET A 253 -6.03 16.10 8.83
C MET A 253 -6.51 17.44 9.40
N ASN A 254 -6.89 17.46 10.68
CA ASN A 254 -6.93 18.68 11.46
C ASN A 254 -5.47 19.07 11.66
N HIS A 255 -4.90 19.78 10.67
CA HIS A 255 -3.97 20.83 11.02
C HIS A 255 -4.77 21.77 11.90
N ASP A 256 -4.52 21.73 13.21
CA ASP A 256 -4.96 22.79 14.10
C ASP A 256 -4.16 24.04 13.69
N PRO A 257 -4.73 24.99 12.94
CA PRO A 257 -3.95 26.06 12.38
C PRO A 257 -3.83 27.15 13.42
N GLU A 258 -2.60 27.64 13.64
CA GLU A 258 -2.26 28.82 14.46
C GLU A 258 -3.01 30.12 14.07
N GLY A 259 -3.99 30.08 13.16
CA GLY A 259 -4.80 31.20 12.66
C GLY A 259 -6.32 31.00 12.59
N GLY A 260 -6.89 29.91 13.11
CA GLY A 260 -8.36 29.76 13.29
C GLY A 260 -9.23 29.61 12.03
N TYR A 261 -8.65 29.54 10.83
CA TYR A 261 -9.38 29.34 9.57
C TYR A 261 -9.45 27.87 9.15
N LYS A 262 -10.60 27.42 8.63
CA LYS A 262 -10.76 26.12 7.95
C LYS A 262 -10.39 26.24 6.47
N TYR A 263 -9.69 25.26 5.91
CA TYR A 263 -9.26 25.28 4.50
C TYR A 263 -10.14 24.39 3.62
N TRP A 264 -10.40 24.83 2.38
CA TRP A 264 -11.14 24.05 1.38
C TRP A 264 -10.55 24.28 -0.02
N HIS A 265 -10.83 23.37 -0.97
CA HIS A 265 -10.34 23.48 -2.34
C HIS A 265 -11.47 23.58 -3.37
N LEU A 266 -12.14 22.46 -3.64
CA LEU A 266 -13.23 22.33 -4.62
C LEU A 266 -14.56 22.13 -3.92
N VAL A 267 -14.57 21.37 -2.82
CA VAL A 267 -15.77 20.98 -2.10
C VAL A 267 -15.75 21.60 -0.70
N ARG A 268 -16.79 22.37 -0.37
CA ARG A 268 -17.10 22.75 1.02
C ARG A 268 -18.07 21.74 1.61
N HIS A 269 -17.62 20.98 2.61
CA HIS A 269 -18.54 20.30 3.50
C HIS A 269 -18.94 21.31 4.58
N HIS A 270 -20.08 21.97 4.41
CA HIS A 270 -20.66 22.72 5.52
C HIS A 270 -21.02 21.73 6.64
N ASP A 271 -20.62 22.06 7.87
CA ASP A 271 -21.17 21.43 9.07
C ASP A 271 -22.71 21.54 8.99
N ALA A 272 -23.40 20.51 9.49
CA ALA A 272 -24.79 20.13 9.20
C ALA A 272 -25.91 21.15 9.54
N GLU A 273 -25.62 22.44 9.62
CA GLU A 273 -26.57 23.53 9.80
C GLU A 273 -26.56 24.47 8.58
N GLN A 274 -27.38 24.16 7.58
CA GLN A 274 -27.86 25.21 6.68
C GLN A 274 -29.36 25.09 6.48
N LYS A 275 -30.02 26.20 6.83
CA LYS A 275 -31.37 26.60 6.44
C LYS A 275 -31.60 26.32 4.95
N GLU A 276 -32.84 25.97 4.62
CA GLU A 276 -33.38 25.42 3.37
C GLU A 276 -33.17 26.22 2.05
N GLY A 277 -32.14 27.05 1.90
CA GLY A 277 -31.96 27.95 0.75
C GLY A 277 -31.03 27.47 -0.38
N GLU A 278 -30.03 26.63 -0.11
CA GLU A 278 -28.96 26.31 -1.09
C GLU A 278 -28.95 24.83 -1.51
N ARG A 279 -30.11 24.28 -1.91
CA ARG A 279 -30.19 22.93 -2.53
C ARG A 279 -29.64 22.87 -3.98
N GLY A 280 -28.85 23.85 -4.42
CA GLY A 280 -28.58 24.12 -5.83
C GLY A 280 -27.50 23.29 -6.53
N ASN A 281 -26.63 22.55 -5.84
CA ASN A 281 -25.42 21.99 -6.47
C ASN A 281 -25.13 20.49 -6.23
N LYS A 282 -26.06 19.75 -5.61
CA LYS A 282 -25.93 18.28 -5.52
C LYS A 282 -26.40 17.66 -6.84
N MET A 283 -25.48 17.04 -7.60
CA MET A 283 -25.86 16.33 -8.83
C MET A 283 -26.75 15.11 -8.52
N VAL A 284 -27.55 14.71 -9.51
CA VAL A 284 -28.42 13.52 -9.47
C VAL A 284 -27.57 12.27 -9.26
N SER A 285 -28.04 11.35 -8.39
CA SER A 285 -27.32 10.12 -8.02
C SER A 285 -26.88 9.27 -9.22
N GLU A 286 -27.68 9.26 -10.29
CA GLU A 286 -27.43 8.51 -11.52
C GLU A 286 -26.18 8.99 -12.29
N ILE A 287 -25.87 10.29 -12.25
CA ILE A 287 -24.69 10.86 -12.94
C ILE A 287 -23.38 10.35 -12.31
N TYR A 288 -23.38 10.11 -11.00
CA TYR A 288 -22.23 9.54 -10.29
C TYR A 288 -21.95 8.10 -10.73
N LEU A 289 -23.00 7.31 -10.91
CA LEU A 289 -22.87 5.93 -11.38
C LEU A 289 -22.25 5.89 -12.78
N THR A 290 -22.64 6.79 -13.68
CA THR A 290 -22.02 6.88 -15.01
C THR A 290 -20.52 7.20 -14.93
N ARG A 291 -20.10 8.08 -14.00
CA ARG A 291 -18.67 8.39 -13.80
C ARG A 291 -17.86 7.22 -13.25
N LEU A 292 -18.42 6.49 -12.29
CA LEU A 292 -17.83 5.26 -11.74
C LEU A 292 -17.68 4.21 -12.86
N LEU A 293 -18.74 3.98 -13.63
CA LEU A 293 -18.73 3.03 -14.75
C LEU A 293 -17.73 3.42 -15.85
N ALA A 294 -17.63 4.70 -16.20
CA ALA A 294 -16.65 5.18 -17.18
C ALA A 294 -15.20 4.99 -16.70
N THR A 295 -14.95 5.27 -15.42
CA THR A 295 -13.64 5.07 -14.79
C THR A 295 -13.29 3.58 -14.74
N LYS A 296 -14.23 2.73 -14.32
CA LYS A 296 -14.09 1.27 -14.35
C LYS A 296 -13.81 0.74 -15.75
N GLY A 297 -14.58 1.16 -16.74
CA GLY A 297 -14.39 0.76 -18.14
C GLY A 297 -13.01 1.11 -18.68
N THR A 298 -12.45 2.27 -18.30
CA THR A 298 -11.10 2.69 -18.70
C THR A 298 -10.01 1.84 -18.05
N LEU A 299 -10.22 1.41 -16.80
CA LEU A 299 -9.24 0.67 -16.01
C LEU A 299 -9.37 -0.86 -16.14
N GLN A 300 -10.46 -1.34 -16.75
CA GLN A 300 -10.86 -2.75 -16.79
C GLN A 300 -9.71 -3.67 -17.24
N LYS A 301 -9.09 -3.36 -18.37
CA LYS A 301 -8.01 -4.18 -18.92
C LYS A 301 -6.84 -4.36 -17.95
N PHE A 302 -6.46 -3.32 -17.21
CA PHE A 302 -5.36 -3.41 -16.25
C PHE A 302 -5.72 -4.27 -15.02
N VAL A 303 -7.00 -4.29 -14.64
CA VAL A 303 -7.50 -5.19 -13.60
C VAL A 303 -7.49 -6.63 -14.09
N ASP A 304 -7.99 -6.86 -15.31
CA ASP A 304 -8.01 -8.19 -15.94
C ASP A 304 -6.59 -8.75 -16.12
N ASP A 305 -5.68 -7.98 -16.71
CA ASP A 305 -4.29 -8.36 -16.94
C ASP A 305 -3.59 -8.76 -15.61
N LEU A 306 -3.87 -8.05 -14.51
CA LEU A 306 -3.33 -8.38 -13.19
C LEU A 306 -3.94 -9.65 -12.62
N PHE A 307 -5.28 -9.78 -12.65
CA PHE A 307 -5.96 -10.94 -12.07
C PHE A 307 -5.63 -12.22 -12.85
N GLU A 308 -5.58 -12.15 -14.18
CA GLU A 308 -5.18 -13.25 -15.04
C GLU A 308 -3.74 -13.68 -14.78
N THR A 309 -2.82 -12.73 -14.59
CA THR A 309 -1.42 -13.03 -14.24
C THR A 309 -1.30 -13.73 -12.89
N ILE A 310 -2.07 -13.28 -11.88
CA ILE A 310 -2.06 -13.87 -10.53
C ILE A 310 -2.67 -15.27 -10.52
N PHE A 311 -3.79 -15.48 -11.23
CA PHE A 311 -4.53 -16.75 -11.29
C PHE A 311 -4.17 -17.60 -12.51
N SER A 312 -2.91 -17.53 -12.96
CA SER A 312 -2.39 -18.39 -14.03
C SER A 312 -1.35 -19.38 -13.51
N THR A 313 -1.39 -20.60 -14.02
CA THR A 313 -0.37 -21.65 -13.77
C THR A 313 0.80 -21.59 -14.76
N ALA A 314 0.63 -20.85 -15.87
CA ALA A 314 1.65 -20.60 -16.87
C ALA A 314 1.39 -19.24 -17.54
N HIS A 315 2.15 -18.21 -17.16
CA HIS A 315 2.04 -16.88 -17.75
C HIS A 315 3.34 -16.52 -18.48
N ARG A 316 3.24 -16.19 -19.78
CA ARG A 316 4.39 -15.83 -20.66
C ARG A 316 5.56 -16.83 -20.62
N GLY A 317 5.25 -18.13 -20.48
CA GLY A 317 6.26 -19.19 -20.42
C GLY A 317 6.93 -19.39 -19.06
N SER A 318 6.59 -18.59 -18.04
CA SER A 318 7.01 -18.85 -16.65
C SER A 318 6.08 -19.87 -15.99
N ALA A 319 6.67 -20.85 -15.31
CA ALA A 319 5.96 -21.86 -14.53
C ALA A 319 5.43 -21.29 -13.21
N LEU A 320 4.37 -21.90 -12.68
CA LEU A 320 3.86 -21.64 -11.34
C LEU A 320 5.00 -21.74 -10.29
N PRO A 321 5.08 -20.81 -9.31
CA PRO A 321 6.02 -20.92 -8.20
C PRO A 321 5.84 -22.21 -7.40
N LEU A 322 6.93 -22.95 -7.19
CA LEU A 322 6.95 -24.23 -6.47
C LEU A 322 6.32 -24.12 -5.07
N ALA A 323 6.54 -23.00 -4.38
CA ALA A 323 5.98 -22.72 -3.07
C ALA A 323 4.44 -22.78 -3.03
N ILE A 324 3.75 -22.34 -4.10
CA ILE A 324 2.28 -22.38 -4.17
C ILE A 324 1.81 -23.82 -4.27
N LYS A 325 2.36 -24.59 -5.20
CA LYS A 325 2.02 -26.01 -5.38
C LYS A 325 2.30 -26.79 -4.09
N TYR A 326 3.49 -26.65 -3.51
CA TYR A 326 3.90 -27.36 -2.31
C TYR A 326 2.98 -27.09 -1.11
N MET A 327 2.64 -25.81 -0.87
CA MET A 327 1.74 -25.45 0.23
C MET A 327 0.28 -25.82 -0.05
N PHE A 328 -0.17 -25.76 -1.31
CA PHE A 328 -1.53 -26.16 -1.66
C PHE A 328 -1.74 -27.67 -1.57
N ASP A 329 -0.74 -28.47 -1.94
CA ASP A 329 -0.74 -29.92 -1.73
C ASP A 329 -0.77 -30.25 -0.24
N PHE A 330 0.02 -29.55 0.59
CA PHE A 330 -0.05 -29.71 2.04
C PHE A 330 -1.46 -29.44 2.59
N LEU A 331 -2.16 -28.40 2.12
CA LEU A 331 -3.53 -28.11 2.54
C LEU A 331 -4.53 -29.17 2.04
N ASP A 332 -4.34 -29.70 0.82
CA ASP A 332 -5.15 -30.80 0.29
C ASP A 332 -4.97 -32.07 1.15
N ASP A 333 -3.72 -32.41 1.51
CA ASP A 333 -3.38 -33.58 2.33
C ASP A 333 -3.94 -33.45 3.75
N GLN A 334 -3.82 -32.27 4.37
CA GLN A 334 -4.40 -32.00 5.70
C GLN A 334 -5.93 -32.14 5.67
N ALA A 335 -6.59 -31.65 4.61
CA ALA A 335 -8.03 -31.82 4.47
C ALA A 335 -8.43 -33.30 4.36
N LEU A 336 -7.67 -34.09 3.59
CA LEU A 336 -7.90 -35.54 3.46
C LEU A 336 -7.68 -36.28 4.79
N GLN A 337 -6.60 -35.96 5.51
CA GLN A 337 -6.27 -36.57 6.81
C GLN A 337 -7.37 -36.35 7.85
N HIS A 338 -8.02 -35.19 7.84
CA HIS A 338 -9.14 -34.86 8.73
C HIS A 338 -10.53 -35.23 8.15
N GLY A 339 -10.59 -35.97 7.03
CA GLY A 339 -11.85 -36.45 6.46
C GLY A 339 -12.74 -35.37 5.85
N ILE A 340 -12.18 -34.23 5.45
CA ILE A 340 -12.91 -33.12 4.85
C ILE A 340 -13.20 -33.44 3.37
N THR A 341 -14.49 -33.60 3.05
CA THR A 341 -14.96 -33.94 1.69
C THR A 341 -15.53 -32.75 0.93
N ASP A 342 -15.86 -31.65 1.62
CA ASP A 342 -16.39 -30.42 1.00
C ASP A 342 -15.26 -29.65 0.28
N PRO A 343 -15.26 -29.55 -1.07
CA PRO A 343 -14.23 -28.84 -1.82
C PRO A 343 -14.20 -27.34 -1.53
N GLU A 344 -15.31 -26.74 -1.07
CA GLU A 344 -15.33 -25.33 -0.71
C GLU A 344 -14.50 -25.02 0.53
N VAL A 345 -14.32 -25.99 1.45
CA VAL A 345 -13.46 -25.81 2.62
C VAL A 345 -12.02 -25.61 2.18
N VAL A 346 -11.53 -26.49 1.31
CA VAL A 346 -10.16 -26.43 0.80
C VAL A 346 -9.94 -25.21 -0.09
N HIS A 347 -10.93 -24.84 -0.92
CA HIS A 347 -10.93 -23.58 -1.64
C HIS A 347 -10.75 -22.39 -0.69
N THR A 348 -11.49 -22.39 0.42
CA THR A 348 -11.42 -21.31 1.42
C THR A 348 -10.05 -21.27 2.10
N TRP A 349 -9.46 -22.42 2.43
CA TRP A 349 -8.12 -22.50 3.02
C TRP A 349 -7.06 -21.94 2.08
N LYS A 350 -7.08 -22.34 0.80
CA LYS A 350 -6.18 -21.83 -0.25
C LYS A 350 -6.34 -20.32 -0.45
N SER A 351 -7.58 -19.82 -0.44
CA SER A 351 -7.88 -18.39 -0.57
C SER A 351 -7.39 -17.58 0.64
N ASN A 352 -7.63 -18.09 1.85
CA ASN A 352 -7.21 -17.46 3.10
C ASN A 352 -5.68 -17.52 3.32
N SER A 353 -4.99 -18.53 2.77
CA SER A 353 -3.55 -18.70 2.94
C SER A 353 -2.72 -17.79 2.04
N LEU A 354 -3.16 -17.57 0.80
CA LEU A 354 -2.37 -16.86 -0.21
C LEU A 354 -3.08 -15.63 -0.81
N PRO A 355 -4.12 -15.72 -1.66
CA PRO A 355 -4.72 -14.55 -2.30
C PRO A 355 -5.18 -13.45 -1.32
N LEU A 356 -5.88 -13.82 -0.27
CA LEU A 356 -6.47 -12.86 0.68
C LEU A 356 -5.44 -12.24 1.65
N ARG A 357 -4.22 -12.78 1.69
CA ARG A 357 -3.14 -12.34 2.59
C ARG A 357 -2.05 -11.61 1.84
N PHE A 358 -1.49 -12.27 0.84
CA PHE A 358 -0.36 -11.78 0.08
C PHE A 358 -0.84 -10.82 -1.03
N TRP A 359 -1.70 -11.30 -1.94
CA TRP A 359 -2.08 -10.52 -3.13
C TRP A 359 -2.95 -9.32 -2.81
N VAL A 360 -3.97 -9.46 -1.95
CA VAL A 360 -4.78 -8.32 -1.50
C VAL A 360 -3.93 -7.22 -0.87
N ASN A 361 -2.92 -7.60 -0.07
CA ASN A 361 -2.04 -6.64 0.57
C ASN A 361 -1.17 -5.90 -0.45
N LEU A 362 -0.61 -6.59 -1.44
CA LEU A 362 0.19 -5.96 -2.49
C LEU A 362 -0.63 -5.09 -3.45
N ILE A 363 -1.86 -5.49 -3.79
CA ILE A 363 -2.79 -4.68 -4.60
C ILE A 363 -3.10 -3.37 -3.88
N LYS A 364 -3.38 -3.42 -2.57
CA LYS A 364 -3.62 -2.21 -1.77
C LYS A 364 -2.36 -1.38 -1.56
N ASN A 365 -1.20 -2.01 -1.43
CA ASN A 365 0.07 -1.38 -1.05
C ASN A 365 1.17 -1.65 -2.09
N PRO A 366 1.02 -1.14 -3.32
CA PRO A 366 2.05 -1.30 -4.35
C PRO A 366 3.39 -0.63 -3.97
N ASN A 367 3.36 0.33 -3.03
CA ASN A 367 4.55 0.96 -2.46
C ASN A 367 5.41 0.02 -1.58
N PHE A 368 4.95 -1.20 -1.28
CA PHE A 368 5.80 -2.24 -0.70
C PHE A 368 6.74 -2.89 -1.74
N VAL A 369 6.40 -2.76 -3.03
CA VAL A 369 7.13 -3.38 -4.14
C VAL A 369 7.91 -2.32 -4.93
N PHE A 370 7.32 -1.13 -5.09
CA PHE A 370 7.86 -0.06 -5.92
C PHE A 370 8.14 1.19 -5.09
N ASP A 371 9.20 1.93 -5.46
CA ASP A 371 9.46 3.26 -4.92
C ASP A 371 8.56 4.30 -5.60
N ILE A 372 7.34 4.41 -5.07
CA ILE A 372 6.24 5.25 -5.57
C ILE A 372 5.53 5.97 -4.44
N HIS A 373 4.91 7.11 -4.77
CA HIS A 373 4.00 7.80 -3.87
C HIS A 373 2.54 7.45 -4.17
N LYS A 374 1.89 6.78 -3.22
CA LYS A 374 0.47 6.44 -3.30
C LYS A 374 -0.37 7.56 -2.65
N SER A 375 -1.09 8.34 -3.46
CA SER A 375 -2.04 9.34 -2.94
C SER A 375 -3.31 8.70 -2.37
N ASN A 376 -4.02 9.41 -1.49
CA ASN A 376 -5.24 8.93 -0.82
C ASN A 376 -6.34 8.47 -1.79
N ILE A 377 -6.51 9.20 -2.91
CA ILE A 377 -7.49 8.84 -3.93
C ILE A 377 -7.08 7.56 -4.68
N VAL A 378 -5.79 7.39 -4.97
CA VAL A 378 -5.27 6.16 -5.60
C VAL A 378 -5.43 4.98 -4.64
N ASP A 379 -5.13 5.16 -3.35
CA ASP A 379 -5.36 4.14 -2.31
C ASP A 379 -6.83 3.70 -2.22
N SER A 380 -7.75 4.67 -2.32
CA SER A 380 -9.20 4.40 -2.31
C SER A 380 -9.63 3.59 -3.54
N CYS A 381 -9.09 3.90 -4.73
CA CYS A 381 -9.33 3.13 -5.95
C CYS A 381 -8.74 1.72 -5.89
N LEU A 382 -7.51 1.57 -5.41
CA LEU A 382 -6.86 0.26 -5.22
C LEU A 382 -7.61 -0.60 -4.20
N SER A 383 -8.20 0.01 -3.17
CA SER A 383 -9.05 -0.69 -2.20
C SER A 383 -10.32 -1.27 -2.83
N VAL A 384 -10.92 -0.59 -3.83
CA VAL A 384 -12.04 -1.14 -4.59
C VAL A 384 -11.59 -2.34 -5.43
N VAL A 385 -10.44 -2.24 -6.12
CA VAL A 385 -9.90 -3.37 -6.91
C VAL A 385 -9.55 -4.56 -6.00
N ALA A 386 -8.94 -4.30 -4.84
CA ALA A 386 -8.64 -5.33 -3.86
C ALA A 386 -9.92 -6.00 -3.31
N GLN A 387 -10.99 -5.24 -3.10
CA GLN A 387 -12.28 -5.81 -2.71
C GLN A 387 -12.86 -6.71 -3.81
N THR A 388 -12.79 -6.29 -5.07
CA THR A 388 -13.19 -7.12 -6.21
C THR A 388 -12.39 -8.42 -6.28
N PHE A 389 -11.07 -8.35 -6.02
CA PHE A 389 -10.20 -9.53 -5.95
C PHE A 389 -10.62 -10.47 -4.81
N MET A 390 -10.94 -9.93 -3.62
CA MET A 390 -11.46 -10.72 -2.50
C MET A 390 -12.78 -11.41 -2.83
N ASP A 391 -13.70 -10.70 -3.49
CA ASP A 391 -15.00 -11.23 -3.90
C ASP A 391 -14.86 -12.37 -4.94
N ALA A 392 -13.85 -12.30 -5.81
CA ALA A 392 -13.51 -13.36 -6.76
C ALA A 392 -13.02 -14.65 -6.07
N CYS A 393 -12.36 -14.54 -4.92
CA CYS A 393 -11.91 -15.70 -4.13
C CYS A 393 -12.99 -16.27 -3.20
N SER A 394 -14.19 -15.70 -3.16
CA SER A 394 -15.25 -16.19 -2.28
C SER A 394 -16.07 -17.31 -2.94
N THR A 395 -16.38 -18.38 -2.18
CA THR A 395 -17.33 -19.41 -2.63
C THR A 395 -18.80 -18.97 -2.47
N SER A 396 -19.08 -17.92 -1.69
CA SER A 396 -20.45 -17.47 -1.44
C SER A 396 -21.13 -16.90 -2.68
N ASP A 397 -22.43 -17.16 -2.84
CA ASP A 397 -23.25 -16.54 -3.88
C ASP A 397 -23.15 -15.02 -3.86
N HIS A 398 -23.01 -14.44 -5.05
CA HIS A 398 -22.93 -13.00 -5.22
C HIS A 398 -24.33 -12.38 -5.17
N ARG A 399 -24.91 -12.31 -3.96
CA ARG A 399 -26.21 -11.67 -3.74
C ARG A 399 -26.08 -10.15 -3.86
N LEU A 400 -26.84 -9.59 -4.80
CA LEU A 400 -26.92 -8.15 -5.06
C LEU A 400 -28.30 -7.65 -4.68
N GLY A 401 -28.33 -6.52 -3.98
CA GLY A 401 -29.53 -5.82 -3.57
C GLY A 401 -29.30 -4.32 -3.58
N LYS A 402 -30.35 -3.55 -3.27
CA LYS A 402 -30.27 -2.09 -3.25
C LYS A 402 -29.24 -1.55 -2.24
N ASP A 403 -29.01 -2.27 -1.15
CA ASP A 403 -28.06 -1.92 -0.10
C ASP A 403 -26.66 -2.53 -0.32
N SER A 404 -26.40 -3.14 -1.48
CA SER A 404 -25.07 -3.65 -1.79
C SER A 404 -24.09 -2.49 -1.98
N PRO A 405 -22.86 -2.59 -1.46
CA PRO A 405 -21.84 -1.56 -1.67
C PRO A 405 -21.62 -1.28 -3.15
N SER A 406 -21.39 -0.02 -3.51
CA SER A 406 -21.20 0.38 -4.92
C SER A 406 -20.02 -0.31 -5.58
N SER A 407 -18.94 -0.60 -4.84
CA SER A 407 -17.81 -1.42 -5.34
C SER A 407 -18.25 -2.80 -5.81
N LYS A 408 -19.17 -3.44 -5.09
CA LYS A 408 -19.74 -4.75 -5.42
C LYS A 408 -20.62 -4.68 -6.66
N LEU A 409 -21.46 -3.65 -6.77
CA LEU A 409 -22.31 -3.41 -7.93
C LEU A 409 -21.49 -3.10 -9.20
N LEU A 410 -20.37 -2.39 -9.04
CA LEU A 410 -19.51 -1.93 -10.12
C LEU A 410 -18.86 -3.09 -10.90
N TYR A 411 -18.49 -4.17 -10.21
CA TYR A 411 -17.86 -5.36 -10.78
C TYR A 411 -18.76 -6.61 -10.82
N ALA A 412 -20.05 -6.45 -10.51
CA ALA A 412 -21.03 -7.54 -10.41
C ALA A 412 -21.03 -8.52 -11.61
N LYS A 413 -20.84 -7.99 -12.83
CA LYS A 413 -20.83 -8.79 -14.06
C LYS A 413 -19.52 -9.55 -14.30
N ASP A 414 -18.42 -9.06 -13.71
CA ASP A 414 -17.08 -9.61 -13.91
C ASP A 414 -16.76 -10.69 -12.86
N ILE A 415 -17.33 -10.58 -11.65
CA ILE A 415 -17.09 -11.53 -10.54
C ILE A 415 -17.30 -13.00 -10.94
N PRO A 416 -18.38 -13.40 -11.66
CA PRO A 416 -18.53 -14.80 -12.07
C PRO A 416 -17.39 -15.31 -12.94
N VAL A 417 -16.82 -14.45 -13.80
CA VAL A 417 -15.69 -14.80 -14.66
C VAL A 417 -14.42 -14.96 -13.82
N TYR A 418 -14.17 -14.05 -12.89
CA TYR A 418 -13.01 -14.16 -12.01
C TYR A 418 -13.10 -15.37 -11.06
N LYS A 419 -14.30 -15.74 -10.60
CA LYS A 419 -14.52 -16.97 -9.83
C LYS A 419 -14.14 -18.21 -10.64
N ASP A 420 -14.53 -18.28 -11.92
CA ASP A 420 -14.13 -19.38 -12.81
C ASP A 420 -12.60 -19.44 -12.99
N TRP A 421 -11.92 -18.30 -13.06
CA TRP A 421 -10.45 -18.26 -13.10
C TRP A 421 -9.83 -18.83 -11.82
N VAL A 422 -10.34 -18.44 -10.65
CA VAL A 422 -9.87 -18.93 -9.34
C VAL A 422 -10.10 -20.44 -9.19
N GLU A 423 -11.30 -20.92 -9.54
CA GLU A 423 -11.64 -22.35 -9.49
C GLU A 423 -10.76 -23.18 -10.43
N ARG A 424 -10.53 -22.67 -11.64
CA ARG A 424 -9.62 -23.29 -12.61
C ARG A 424 -8.18 -23.29 -12.10
N TYR A 425 -7.71 -22.17 -11.54
CA TYR A 425 -6.36 -22.05 -10.98
C TYR A 425 -6.12 -23.12 -9.89
N TYR A 426 -7.02 -23.27 -8.93
CA TYR A 426 -6.88 -24.29 -7.88
C TYR A 426 -6.95 -25.72 -8.41
N ARG A 427 -7.83 -25.98 -9.38
CA ARG A 427 -7.95 -27.28 -10.03
C ARG A 427 -6.68 -27.64 -10.80
N ASP A 428 -6.15 -26.70 -11.57
CA ASP A 428 -4.98 -26.93 -12.40
C ASP A 428 -3.74 -27.17 -11.54
N ILE A 429 -3.56 -26.42 -10.44
CA ILE A 429 -2.50 -26.67 -9.45
C ILE A 429 -2.62 -28.07 -8.83
N LYS A 430 -3.84 -28.47 -8.45
CA LYS A 430 -4.07 -29.81 -7.89
C LYS A 430 -3.67 -30.92 -8.87
N ASN A 431 -3.90 -30.72 -10.16
CA ASN A 431 -3.56 -31.67 -11.21
C ASN A 431 -2.07 -31.69 -11.59
N MET A 432 -1.27 -30.72 -11.14
CA MET A 432 0.17 -30.73 -11.36
C MET A 432 0.83 -31.87 -10.58
N ALA A 433 1.96 -32.37 -11.09
CA ALA A 433 2.78 -33.34 -10.38
C ALA A 433 3.17 -32.81 -8.99
N ALA A 434 3.12 -33.68 -7.99
CA ALA A 434 3.56 -33.36 -6.64
C ALA A 434 5.06 -33.01 -6.65
N ILE A 435 5.44 -32.04 -5.84
CA ILE A 435 6.84 -31.63 -5.68
C ILE A 435 7.45 -32.52 -4.59
N SER A 436 8.58 -33.16 -4.89
CA SER A 436 9.28 -33.96 -3.89
C SER A 436 9.89 -33.06 -2.81
N ASP A 437 10.00 -33.55 -1.57
CA ASP A 437 10.67 -32.80 -0.50
C ASP A 437 12.14 -32.49 -0.86
N GLN A 438 12.80 -33.38 -1.61
CA GLN A 438 14.16 -33.15 -2.10
C GLN A 438 14.26 -31.94 -3.04
N ASP A 439 13.35 -31.84 -4.02
CA ASP A 439 13.32 -30.72 -4.96
C ASP A 439 12.96 -29.41 -4.26
N MET A 440 12.00 -29.48 -3.33
CA MET A 440 11.61 -28.32 -2.53
C MET A 440 12.78 -27.84 -1.66
N ASN A 441 13.49 -28.75 -0.97
CA ASN A 441 14.63 -28.41 -0.12
C ASN A 441 15.80 -27.87 -0.93
N ALA A 442 16.03 -28.38 -2.15
CA ALA A 442 17.03 -27.82 -3.06
C ALA A 442 16.72 -26.36 -3.43
N MET A 443 15.46 -26.05 -3.75
CA MET A 443 15.04 -24.67 -4.01
C MET A 443 15.17 -23.77 -2.77
N LEU A 444 14.71 -24.25 -1.60
CA LEU A 444 14.81 -23.51 -0.34
C LEU A 444 16.26 -23.25 0.09
N ALA A 445 17.17 -24.18 -0.18
CA ALA A 445 18.61 -24.03 0.08
C ALA A 445 19.21 -22.94 -0.82
N GLU A 446 18.83 -22.90 -2.10
CA GLU A 446 19.27 -21.86 -3.03
C GLU A 446 18.76 -20.47 -2.62
N GLU A 447 17.47 -20.33 -2.28
CA GLU A 447 16.92 -19.07 -1.75
C GLU A 447 17.63 -18.63 -0.46
N SER A 448 17.93 -19.57 0.44
CA SER A 448 18.68 -19.27 1.66
C SER A 448 20.10 -18.77 1.36
N ARG A 449 20.75 -19.34 0.34
CA ARG A 449 22.10 -18.95 -0.09
C ARG A 449 22.11 -17.56 -0.72
N LEU A 450 21.11 -17.24 -1.55
CA LEU A 450 20.99 -15.95 -2.22
C LEU A 450 20.83 -14.80 -1.22
N HIS A 451 20.08 -15.03 -0.14
CA HIS A 451 19.72 -13.98 0.84
C HIS A 451 20.48 -14.07 2.18
N ALA A 452 21.52 -14.90 2.27
CA ALA A 452 22.23 -15.20 3.53
C ALA A 452 22.83 -13.98 4.25
N HIS A 453 23.11 -12.90 3.51
CA HIS A 453 23.81 -11.72 4.01
C HIS A 453 23.00 -10.42 3.91
N GLU A 454 21.70 -10.51 3.56
CA GLU A 454 20.85 -9.33 3.42
C GLU A 454 20.31 -8.81 4.76
N PHE A 455 20.18 -9.68 5.76
CA PHE A 455 19.55 -9.35 7.04
C PHE A 455 20.52 -9.52 8.21
N ASN A 456 20.45 -8.62 9.19
CA ASN A 456 21.24 -8.74 10.41
C ASN A 456 20.55 -9.69 11.40
N THR A 457 21.00 -10.94 11.43
CA THR A 457 20.45 -11.99 12.30
C THR A 457 20.67 -11.71 13.78
N ASN A 458 21.74 -11.01 14.16
CA ASN A 458 22.02 -10.71 15.57
C ASN A 458 20.96 -9.76 16.18
N VAL A 459 20.51 -8.77 15.41
CA VAL A 459 19.43 -7.86 15.85
C VAL A 459 18.13 -8.63 16.00
N ALA A 460 17.78 -9.49 15.03
CA ALA A 460 16.58 -10.31 15.09
C ALA A 460 16.59 -11.28 16.28
N LEU A 461 17.74 -11.90 16.59
CA LEU A 461 17.91 -12.79 17.75
C LEU A 461 17.79 -12.03 19.07
N TYR A 462 18.33 -10.81 19.15
CA TYR A 462 18.20 -9.96 20.34
C TYR A 462 16.74 -9.56 20.60
N ASP A 463 16.01 -9.17 19.55
CA ASP A 463 14.59 -8.85 19.68
C ASP A 463 13.75 -10.08 20.04
N LEU A 464 14.10 -11.26 19.50
CA LEU A 464 13.45 -12.52 19.86
C LEU A 464 13.74 -12.93 21.30
N TYR A 465 14.97 -12.73 21.76
CA TYR A 465 15.39 -12.98 23.14
C TYR A 465 14.56 -12.17 24.15
N ALA A 466 14.17 -10.93 23.81
CA ALA A 466 13.29 -10.14 24.69
C ALA A 466 11.96 -10.84 24.99
N TYR A 467 11.41 -11.62 24.04
CA TYR A 467 10.24 -12.47 24.28
C TYR A 467 10.58 -13.68 25.15
N ALA A 468 11.73 -14.32 24.91
CA ALA A 468 12.17 -15.45 25.72
C ALA A 468 12.32 -15.06 27.21
N VAL A 469 12.89 -13.89 27.51
CA VAL A 469 12.97 -13.34 28.87
C VAL A 469 11.58 -13.07 29.44
N LYS A 470 10.72 -12.39 28.68
CA LYS A 470 9.38 -12.01 29.14
C LYS A 470 8.50 -13.20 29.49
N TYR A 471 8.65 -14.31 28.76
CA TYR A 471 7.85 -15.52 28.92
C TYR A 471 8.66 -16.71 29.45
N ASN A 472 9.77 -16.43 30.16
CA ASN A 472 10.72 -17.46 30.61
C ASN A 472 10.03 -18.56 31.43
N ASP A 473 9.20 -18.18 32.40
CA ASP A 473 8.55 -19.16 33.29
C ASP A 473 7.65 -20.12 32.50
N GLN A 474 6.86 -19.62 31.56
CA GLN A 474 6.00 -20.47 30.72
C GLN A 474 6.82 -21.36 29.79
N LEU A 475 7.91 -20.83 29.23
CA LEU A 475 8.79 -21.58 28.34
C LEU A 475 9.53 -22.69 29.09
N MET A 476 10.09 -22.41 30.26
CA MET A 476 10.75 -23.39 31.12
C MET A 476 9.80 -24.49 31.54
N GLN A 477 8.61 -24.15 32.02
CA GLN A 477 7.59 -25.13 32.36
C GLN A 477 7.25 -26.04 31.18
N THR A 478 6.99 -25.47 30.01
CA THR A 478 6.66 -26.25 28.80
C THR A 478 7.80 -27.18 28.38
N LEU A 479 9.05 -26.71 28.47
CA LEU A 479 10.23 -27.50 28.12
C LEU A 479 10.55 -28.60 29.15
N GLU A 480 10.15 -28.42 30.41
CA GLU A 480 10.31 -29.41 31.48
C GLU A 480 9.22 -30.50 31.45
N GLU A 481 8.02 -30.13 31.02
CA GLU A 481 6.89 -31.07 30.83
C GLU A 481 7.06 -31.97 29.60
N ASP A 482 7.81 -31.53 28.59
CA ASP A 482 8.08 -32.29 27.37
C ASP A 482 9.28 -33.26 27.50
N GLU A 483 9.01 -34.56 27.29
CA GLU A 483 10.01 -35.64 27.41
C GLU A 483 11.16 -35.48 26.39
N PHE A 484 10.86 -35.00 25.18
CA PHE A 484 11.89 -34.77 24.17
C PHE A 484 12.83 -33.63 24.58
N SER A 485 12.27 -32.53 25.08
CA SER A 485 12.99 -31.34 25.54
C SER A 485 13.91 -31.66 26.72
N THR A 486 13.42 -32.41 27.72
CA THR A 486 14.23 -32.84 28.87
C THR A 486 15.36 -33.78 28.45
N LYS A 487 15.09 -34.77 27.60
CA LYS A 487 16.11 -35.69 27.06
C LYS A 487 17.23 -34.95 26.29
N ASN A 488 16.89 -33.88 25.59
CA ASN A 488 17.85 -33.05 24.84
C ASN A 488 18.45 -31.88 25.64
N LYS A 489 18.14 -31.81 26.95
CA LYS A 489 18.59 -30.76 27.88
C LYS A 489 18.24 -29.35 27.40
N LEU A 490 17.10 -29.16 26.76
CA LEU A 490 16.65 -27.85 26.26
C LEU A 490 16.36 -26.83 27.38
N PRO A 491 15.73 -27.19 28.53
CA PRO A 491 15.57 -26.25 29.64
C PRO A 491 16.91 -25.69 30.14
N TRP A 492 17.91 -26.58 30.29
CA TRP A 492 19.25 -26.18 30.71
C TRP A 492 19.94 -25.26 29.69
N LYS A 493 19.79 -25.52 28.38
CA LYS A 493 20.32 -24.64 27.34
C LYS A 493 19.67 -23.25 27.36
N LEU A 494 18.36 -23.16 27.59
CA LEU A 494 17.66 -21.88 27.71
C LEU A 494 18.17 -21.09 28.93
N ALA A 495 18.33 -21.75 30.07
CA ALA A 495 18.92 -21.15 31.27
C ALA A 495 20.35 -20.65 31.03
N GLN A 496 21.17 -21.42 30.30
CA GLN A 496 22.53 -21.00 29.93
C GLN A 496 22.52 -19.73 29.06
N VAL A 497 21.61 -19.64 28.08
CA VAL A 497 21.48 -18.43 27.25
C VAL A 497 21.10 -17.22 28.10
N LEU A 498 20.17 -17.36 29.04
CA LEU A 498 19.78 -16.27 29.95
C LEU A 498 20.96 -15.80 30.82
N SER A 499 21.72 -16.75 31.39
CA SER A 499 22.92 -16.45 32.20
C SER A 499 23.95 -15.65 31.41
N ILE A 500 24.29 -16.12 30.21
CA ILE A 500 25.27 -15.47 29.32
C ILE A 500 24.82 -14.05 28.98
N MET A 501 23.53 -13.87 28.64
CA MET A 501 22.97 -12.57 28.25
C MET A 501 22.85 -11.59 29.43
N CYS A 502 22.75 -12.08 30.66
CA CYS A 502 22.78 -11.27 31.90
C CYS A 502 24.21 -10.92 32.36
N GLY A 503 25.25 -11.41 31.67
CA GLY A 503 26.65 -11.20 32.06
C GLY A 503 27.12 -12.10 33.21
N GLU A 504 26.31 -13.07 33.61
CA GLU A 504 26.70 -14.15 34.53
C GLU A 504 27.45 -15.20 33.69
N THR A 505 28.74 -14.95 33.49
CA THR A 505 29.66 -15.97 32.99
C THR A 505 30.30 -16.61 34.21
N ASP A 506 30.11 -17.92 34.37
CA ASP A 506 30.89 -18.73 35.30
C ASP A 506 32.37 -18.49 35.00
N ALA A 507 33.05 -17.81 35.92
CA ALA A 507 34.49 -17.63 35.95
C ALA A 507 35.20 -18.88 36.48
#